data_AF-A0A1E2RVJ2-F1
#
_entry.id   AF-A0A1E2RVJ2-F1
#
_cell.length_a   1.000
_cell.length_b   1.000
_cell.length_c   1.000
_cell.angle_alpha   90.00
_cell.angle_beta   90.00
_cell.angle_gamma   90.00
#
_symmetry.space_group_name_H-M   'P 1'
#
loop_
_entity.id
_entity.type
_entity.pdbx_description
1 polymer ?
#
loop_
_entity_poly.entity_id
_entity_poly.type
_entity_poly.pdbx_seq_one_letter_code
_entity_poly.pdbx_strand_id
1 'polypeptide(L)'
;MNSGAYLERHLRQVIKEIETRSPVELLAIGIGHDVTRYYRRAVTITDAEELAGALTDKLAELFDEDMTWRELHRNGPSDARSKRRRTH
;
A
#
# COMPACT_ATOMS: atom_id res chain seq x y z
N MET A 1 28.17 -19.66 -7.29
CA MET A 1 27.42 -19.57 -6.01
C MET A 1 26.64 -18.27 -6.01
N ASN A 2 25.32 -18.33 -5.86
CA ASN A 2 24.53 -17.17 -5.49
C ASN A 2 24.80 -16.91 -4.01
N SER A 3 25.73 -16.01 -3.70
CA SER A 3 26.01 -15.64 -2.31
C SER A 3 24.73 -15.10 -1.68
N GLY A 4 24.41 -15.46 -0.43
CA GLY A 4 23.17 -15.02 0.24
C GLY A 4 22.96 -13.50 0.21
N ALA A 5 24.05 -12.73 0.14
CA ALA A 5 24.04 -11.29 -0.06
C ALA A 5 23.41 -10.84 -1.39
N TYR A 6 23.55 -11.60 -2.48
CA TYR A 6 22.94 -11.27 -3.76
C TYR A 6 21.41 -11.39 -3.70
N LEU A 7 20.89 -12.49 -3.14
CA LEU A 7 19.45 -12.72 -3.05
C LEU A 7 18.79 -11.69 -2.14
N GLU A 8 19.37 -11.41 -0.98
CA GLU A 8 18.83 -10.39 -0.08
C GLU A 8 18.83 -9.00 -0.73
N ARG A 9 19.95 -8.61 -1.37
CA ARG A 9 20.05 -7.33 -2.07
C ARG A 9 19.03 -7.22 -3.20
N HIS A 10 18.90 -8.28 -4.00
CA HIS A 10 17.97 -8.31 -5.11
C HIS A 10 16.52 -8.23 -4.62
N LEU A 11 16.15 -8.99 -3.58
CA LEU A 11 14.82 -8.91 -2.98
C LEU A 11 14.51 -7.50 -2.50
N ARG A 12 15.43 -6.85 -1.77
CA ARG A 12 15.27 -5.45 -1.33
C ARG A 12 15.12 -4.49 -2.50
N GLN A 13 15.88 -4.70 -3.57
CA GLN A 13 15.80 -3.87 -4.78
C GLN A 13 14.44 -4.01 -5.47
N VAL A 14 13.95 -5.23 -5.67
CA VAL A 14 12.65 -5.49 -6.32
C VAL A 14 11.51 -4.92 -5.49
N ILE A 15 11.50 -5.14 -4.17
CA ILE A 15 10.46 -4.57 -3.29
C ILE A 15 10.47 -3.04 -3.38
N LYS A 16 11.65 -2.42 -3.29
CA LYS A 16 11.78 -0.97 -3.42
C LYS A 16 11.26 -0.47 -4.77
N GLU A 17 11.57 -1.16 -5.86
CA GLU A 17 11.10 -0.79 -7.19
C GLU A 17 9.57 -0.85 -7.28
N ILE A 18 8.95 -1.92 -6.78
CA ILE A 18 7.49 -2.03 -6.72
C ILE A 18 6.90 -0.90 -5.87
N GLU A 19 7.39 -0.70 -4.65
CA GLU A 19 6.84 0.30 -3.72
C GLU A 19 7.01 1.76 -4.16
N THR A 20 7.95 2.07 -5.05
CA THR A 20 8.29 3.47 -5.38
C THR A 20 8.07 3.85 -6.83
N ARG A 21 7.95 2.87 -7.74
CA ARG A 21 7.89 3.12 -9.19
C ARG A 21 6.72 2.44 -9.87
N SER A 22 5.96 1.61 -9.15
CA SER A 22 4.81 0.88 -9.67
C SER A 22 3.50 1.46 -9.13
N PRO A 23 2.41 1.43 -9.91
CA PRO A 23 1.06 1.66 -9.38
C PRO A 23 0.55 0.45 -8.55
N VAL A 24 1.38 -0.59 -8.38
CA VAL A 24 1.00 -1.80 -7.64
C VAL A 24 1.08 -1.56 -6.13
N GLU A 25 -0.04 -1.85 -5.48
CA GLU A 25 -0.19 -1.99 -4.03
C GLU A 25 0.52 -3.27 -3.56
N LEU A 26 1.55 -3.14 -2.72
CA LEU A 26 2.27 -4.29 -2.14
C LEU A 26 1.96 -4.45 -0.64
N LEU A 27 1.60 -5.68 -0.23
CA LEU A 27 1.41 -6.09 1.16
C LEU A 27 1.92 -7.53 1.33
N ALA A 28 2.59 -7.81 2.45
CA ALA A 28 3.10 -9.14 2.76
C ALA A 28 2.37 -9.79 3.94
N ILE A 29 2.09 -11.09 3.83
CA ILE A 29 1.58 -11.93 4.92
C ILE A 29 2.65 -12.98 5.23
N GLY A 30 3.27 -12.88 6.41
CA GLY A 30 4.23 -13.87 6.91
C GLY A 30 3.54 -14.85 7.84
N ILE A 31 3.67 -16.16 7.60
CA ILE A 31 3.17 -17.19 8.52
C ILE A 31 4.35 -17.69 9.35
N GLY A 32 4.30 -17.47 10.66
CA GLY A 32 5.36 -17.85 11.61
C GLY A 32 6.70 -17.12 11.42
N HIS A 33 6.76 -16.12 10.55
CA HIS A 33 7.99 -15.41 10.17
C HIS A 33 7.75 -13.91 10.02
N ASP A 34 8.61 -13.11 10.66
CA ASP A 34 8.59 -11.66 10.54
C ASP A 34 9.09 -11.22 9.15
N VAL A 35 8.19 -10.61 8.38
CA VAL A 35 8.48 -10.08 7.03
C VAL A 35 8.58 -8.55 7.02
N THR A 36 8.40 -7.87 8.15
CA THR A 36 8.47 -6.40 8.28
C THR A 36 9.87 -5.84 7.96
N ARG A 37 10.89 -6.69 8.03
CA ARG A 37 12.28 -6.35 7.64
C ARG A 37 12.43 -5.98 6.16
N TYR A 38 11.49 -6.38 5.32
CA TYR A 38 11.55 -6.17 3.87
C TYR A 38 10.38 -5.37 3.32
N TYR A 39 9.17 -5.55 3.86
CA TYR A 39 7.95 -4.94 3.33
C TYR A 39 7.43 -3.85 4.26
N ARG A 40 7.08 -2.69 3.68
CA ARG A 40 6.54 -1.57 4.46
C ARG A 40 5.18 -1.88 5.07
N ARG A 41 4.31 -2.58 4.32
CA ARG A 41 3.00 -3.05 4.78
C ARG A 41 3.06 -4.56 4.91
N ALA A 42 2.91 -5.03 6.14
CA ALA A 42 3.03 -6.43 6.44
C ALA A 42 2.16 -6.82 7.64
N VAL A 43 1.69 -8.06 7.63
CA VAL A 43 1.10 -8.73 8.79
C VAL A 43 1.82 -10.06 9.00
N THR A 44 2.04 -10.43 10.25
CA THR A 44 2.54 -11.76 10.61
C THR A 44 1.43 -12.48 11.34
N ILE A 45 1.09 -13.67 10.85
CA ILE A 45 0.12 -14.58 11.48
C ILE A 45 0.86 -15.79 12.03
N THR A 46 0.26 -16.46 13.00
CA THR A 46 0.94 -17.56 13.70
C THR A 46 0.87 -18.85 12.89
N ASP A 47 -0.28 -19.11 12.28
CA ASP A 47 -0.56 -20.32 11.51
C ASP A 47 -1.38 -20.02 10.24
N ALA A 48 -1.60 -21.06 9.43
CA ALA A 48 -2.29 -20.91 8.15
C ALA A 48 -3.82 -20.81 8.28
N GLU A 49 -4.40 -21.18 9.42
CA GLU A 49 -5.84 -21.10 9.64
C GLU A 49 -6.28 -19.63 9.76
N GLU A 50 -5.41 -18.78 10.30
CA GLU A 50 -5.60 -17.32 10.39
C GLU A 50 -5.54 -16.60 9.01
N LEU A 51 -5.03 -17.24 7.96
CA LEU A 51 -4.74 -16.60 6.67
C LEU A 51 -6.00 -16.02 6.01
N ALA A 52 -7.11 -16.74 6.05
CA ALA A 52 -8.35 -16.29 5.40
C ALA A 52 -8.91 -15.02 6.07
N GLY A 53 -8.85 -14.95 7.41
CA GLY A 53 -9.23 -13.76 8.17
C GLY A 53 -8.31 -12.59 7.85
N ALA A 54 -7.00 -12.79 7.97
CA ALA A 54 -6.01 -11.76 7.68
C ALA A 54 -6.12 -11.22 6.24
N LEU A 55 -6.34 -12.08 5.24
CA LEU A 55 -6.53 -11.65 3.86
C LEU A 55 -7.79 -10.79 3.70
N THR A 56 -8.90 -11.19 4.34
CA THR A 56 -10.17 -10.45 4.29
C THR A 56 -10.02 -9.07 4.92
N ASP A 57 -9.39 -8.99 6.10
CA ASP A 57 -9.15 -7.73 6.79
C ASP A 57 -8.24 -6.80 5.98
N LYS A 58 -7.16 -7.32 5.39
CA LYS A 58 -6.24 -6.52 4.57
C LYS A 58 -6.85 -6.05 3.25
N LEU A 59 -7.74 -6.84 2.66
CA LEU A 59 -8.50 -6.39 1.50
C LEU A 59 -9.49 -5.29 1.88
N ALA A 60 -10.19 -5.41 3.02
CA ALA A 60 -11.10 -4.38 3.51
C ALA A 60 -10.36 -3.06 3.77
N GLU A 61 -9.21 -3.11 4.47
CA GLU A 61 -8.34 -1.95 4.71
C GLU A 61 -7.95 -1.24 3.40
N LEU A 62 -7.58 -2.01 2.36
CA LEU A 62 -7.20 -1.46 1.06
C LEU A 62 -8.35 -0.69 0.38
N PHE A 63 -9.59 -1.20 0.47
CA PHE A 63 -10.75 -0.50 -0.10
C PHE A 63 -11.11 0.78 0.68
N ASP A 64 -10.95 0.78 2.00
CA ASP A 64 -11.25 1.94 2.84
C ASP A 64 -10.23 3.08 2.65
N GLU A 65 -8.93 2.77 2.50
CA GLU A 65 -7.89 3.74 2.13
C GLU A 65 -8.22 4.42 0.79
N ASP A 66 -8.62 3.62 -0.21
CA ASP A 66 -9.00 4.09 -1.54
C ASP A 66 -10.19 5.07 -1.49
N MET A 67 -11.18 4.78 -0.64
CA MET A 67 -12.37 5.61 -0.47
C MET A 67 -12.07 6.93 0.23
N THR A 68 -11.22 6.91 1.26
CA THR A 68 -10.78 8.13 1.96
C THR A 68 -10.01 9.06 1.02
N TRP A 69 -9.10 8.54 0.19
CA TRP A 69 -8.40 9.36 -0.82
C TRP A 69 -9.37 9.97 -1.84
N ARG A 70 -10.35 9.19 -2.34
CA ARG A 70 -11.36 9.69 -3.28
C ARG A 70 -12.26 10.75 -2.67
N GLU A 71 -12.56 10.68 -1.37
CA GLU A 71 -13.42 11.64 -0.67
C GLU A 71 -12.68 12.95 -0.36
N LEU A 72 -11.42 12.88 0.08
CA LEU A 72 -10.55 14.04 0.25
C LEU A 72 -10.36 14.82 -1.05
N HIS A 73 -10.20 14.13 -2.19
CA HIS A 73 -10.03 14.77 -3.49
C HIS A 73 -11.33 15.22 -4.15
N ARG A 74 -12.49 14.69 -3.76
CA ARG A 74 -13.81 15.18 -4.22
C ARG A 74 -14.17 16.55 -3.63
N ASN A 75 -13.69 16.83 -2.42
CA ASN A 75 -14.00 18.06 -1.68
C ASN A 75 -12.92 19.15 -1.84
N GLY A 76 -12.01 19.01 -2.80
CA GLY A 76 -11.05 20.06 -3.17
C GLY A 76 -11.74 21.33 -3.72
N PRO A 77 -11.12 22.51 -3.59
CA PRO A 77 -11.82 23.80 -3.68
C PRO A 77 -12.21 24.15 -5.13
N SER A 78 -13.32 23.60 -5.63
CA SER A 78 -13.85 23.88 -6.96
C SER A 78 -14.79 25.09 -7.03
N ASP A 79 -15.08 25.78 -5.93
CA ASP A 79 -16.14 26.82 -5.93
C ASP A 79 -15.67 28.28 -5.74
N ALA A 80 -14.35 28.54 -5.70
CA ALA A 80 -13.85 29.89 -5.39
C ALA A 80 -13.59 30.81 -6.62
N ARG A 81 -13.86 30.38 -7.86
CA ARG A 81 -13.39 31.13 -9.06
C ARG A 81 -14.44 31.59 -10.07
N SER A 82 -15.74 31.61 -9.74
CA SER A 82 -16.78 32.03 -10.71
C SER A 82 -17.48 33.38 -10.44
N LYS A 83 -17.10 34.18 -9.43
CA LYS A 83 -17.83 35.45 -9.12
C LYS A 83 -17.05 36.76 -9.25
N ARG A 84 -15.92 36.80 -9.97
CA ARG A 84 -15.11 38.02 -10.13
C ARG A 84 -15.06 38.65 -11.52
N ARG A 85 -15.99 38.32 -12.41
CA ARG A 85 -16.08 38.98 -13.74
C ARG A 85 -17.52 39.17 -14.16
N ARG A 86 -18.17 40.25 -13.69
CA ARG A 86 -19.21 41.02 -14.40
C ARG A 86 -19.80 42.10 -13.48
N THR A 87 -19.06 43.19 -13.35
CA THR A 87 -19.62 44.53 -13.10
C THR A 87 -18.75 45.53 -13.86
N HIS A 88 -19.45 46.43 -14.55
CA HIS A 88 -19.00 47.48 -15.49
C HIS A 88 -18.92 47.05 -16.95
#